data_AF-A0A938XQ11-F1
#
_entry.id   AF-A0A938XQ11-F1
#
_cell.length_a   1.000
_cell.length_b   1.000
_cell.length_c   1.000
_cell.angle_alpha   90.00
_cell.angle_beta   90.00
_cell.angle_gamma   90.00
#
_symmetry.space_group_name_H-M   'P 1'
#
loop_
_entity.id
_entity.type
_entity.pdbx_description
1 polymer ?
#
loop_
_entity_poly.entity_id
_entity_poly.type
_entity_poly.pdbx_seq_one_letter_code
_entity_poly.pdbx_strand_id
1 'polypeptide(L)'
;MQKSIGDLVKQEKNKTVDYTAQNKKVANYFKTNPNLNSIVVLQNNQAVGLIMRDQFYFRLGSRYGYAIFINKDVTSIMKTDPLIIDVEAPITEVSQLAMDREKSDVYDAIIITKDNEFFGTVSVKDLVEKLTKFKVEEAKNLNPLTNLPGNRIIKEEIEKRISASQSFSFLYIDLDNFKDYNDCYGYQKGDQIINFTAKVLK
;
A
#
# COMPACT_ATOMS: atom_id res chain seq x y z
N MET A 1 14.41 -2.37 -2.78
CA MET A 1 13.45 -3.49 -2.82
C MET A 1 12.05 -2.89 -2.85
N GLN A 2 11.24 -3.24 -3.85
CA GLN A 2 9.86 -2.76 -3.96
C GLN A 2 9.03 -3.45 -2.86
N LYS A 3 8.39 -2.68 -1.97
CA LYS A 3 7.56 -3.25 -0.89
C LYS A 3 6.26 -3.79 -1.48
N SER A 4 5.87 -5.00 -1.06
CA SER A 4 4.64 -5.65 -1.51
C SER A 4 3.44 -5.17 -0.69
N ILE A 5 2.24 -5.38 -1.22
CA ILE A 5 0.98 -5.06 -0.53
C ILE A 5 0.76 -5.93 0.72
N GLY A 6 1.37 -7.12 0.78
CA GLY A 6 1.31 -8.03 1.92
C GLY A 6 1.75 -7.41 3.24
N ASP A 7 2.74 -6.51 3.21
CA ASP A 7 3.23 -5.79 4.40
C ASP A 7 2.17 -4.88 5.04
N LEU A 8 1.08 -4.57 4.34
CA LEU A 8 -0.02 -3.73 4.81
C LEU A 8 -1.18 -4.52 5.42
N VAL A 9 -1.21 -5.83 5.23
CA VAL A 9 -2.32 -6.66 5.69
C VAL A 9 -2.27 -6.72 7.21
N LYS A 10 -3.23 -6.04 7.85
CA LYS A 10 -3.42 -6.17 9.29
C LYS A 10 -4.08 -7.53 9.55
N GLN A 11 -3.39 -8.41 10.29
CA GLN A 11 -3.92 -9.72 10.68
C GLN A 11 -5.19 -9.59 11.56
N GLU A 12 -5.31 -8.49 12.30
CA GLU A 12 -6.47 -8.24 13.14
C GLU A 12 -7.53 -7.42 12.38
N LYS A 13 -8.77 -7.94 12.38
CA LYS A 13 -10.06 -7.33 11.96
C LYS A 13 -10.63 -7.74 10.61
N ASN A 14 -10.07 -8.73 9.91
CA ASN A 14 -10.76 -9.29 8.75
C ASN A 14 -11.95 -10.14 9.22
N LYS A 15 -13.17 -9.69 8.92
CA LYS A 15 -14.39 -10.46 9.13
C LYS A 15 -14.87 -11.02 7.81
N THR A 16 -15.10 -12.32 7.80
CA THR A 16 -15.54 -13.06 6.62
C THR A 16 -16.87 -13.76 6.89
N VAL A 17 -17.60 -14.05 5.83
CA VAL A 17 -18.82 -14.87 5.83
C VAL A 17 -18.77 -15.83 4.66
N ASP A 18 -19.38 -17.00 4.81
CA ASP A 18 -19.59 -17.92 3.70
C ASP A 18 -20.61 -17.35 2.70
N TYR A 19 -20.50 -17.70 1.42
CA TYR A 19 -21.40 -17.24 0.36
C TYR A 19 -22.86 -17.63 0.58
N THR A 20 -23.13 -18.67 1.38
CA THR A 20 -24.48 -19.09 1.79
C THR A 20 -24.96 -18.43 3.09
N ALA A 21 -24.15 -17.57 3.70
CA ALA A 21 -24.55 -16.90 4.94
C ALA A 21 -25.71 -15.94 4.69
N GLN A 22 -26.59 -15.77 5.68
CA GLN A 22 -27.68 -14.80 5.62
C GLN A 22 -27.20 -13.38 6.00
N ASN A 23 -27.86 -12.38 5.43
CA ASN A 23 -27.62 -10.96 5.73
C ASN A 23 -27.83 -10.62 7.22
N LYS A 24 -28.66 -11.38 7.96
CA LYS A 24 -28.79 -11.25 9.42
C LYS A 24 -27.46 -11.46 10.16
N LYS A 25 -26.62 -12.38 9.70
CA LYS A 25 -25.28 -12.61 10.27
C LYS A 25 -24.36 -11.41 10.02
N VAL A 26 -24.38 -10.86 8.81
CA VAL A 26 -23.66 -9.64 8.43
C VAL A 26 -24.09 -8.44 9.27
N ALA A 27 -25.40 -8.25 9.45
CA ALA A 27 -25.94 -7.19 10.31
C ALA A 27 -25.44 -7.31 11.76
N ASN A 28 -25.37 -8.53 12.30
CA ASN A 28 -24.82 -8.77 13.63
C ASN A 28 -23.32 -8.44 13.72
N TYR A 29 -22.53 -8.75 12.68
CA TYR A 29 -21.12 -8.38 12.65
C TYR A 29 -20.93 -6.86 12.64
N PHE A 30 -21.64 -6.11 11.80
CA PHE A 30 -21.55 -4.65 11.82
C PHE A 30 -22.05 -4.05 13.14
N LYS A 31 -23.09 -4.62 13.75
CA LYS A 31 -23.59 -4.17 15.06
C LYS A 31 -22.57 -4.38 16.18
N THR A 32 -21.92 -5.55 16.23
CA THR A 32 -20.94 -5.91 17.28
C THR A 32 -19.57 -5.29 17.04
N ASN A 33 -19.29 -4.80 15.83
CA ASN A 33 -18.01 -4.19 15.46
C ASN A 33 -18.24 -2.81 14.82
N PRO A 34 -18.47 -1.74 15.60
CA PRO A 34 -18.80 -0.41 15.08
C PRO A 34 -17.70 0.24 14.22
N ASN A 35 -16.47 -0.27 14.24
CA ASN A 35 -15.36 0.20 13.42
C ASN A 35 -15.11 -0.68 12.18
N LEU A 36 -15.89 -1.74 11.98
CA LEU A 36 -15.82 -2.59 10.81
C LEU A 36 -16.57 -1.92 9.66
N ASN A 37 -15.88 -1.71 8.54
CA ASN A 37 -16.43 -1.03 7.36
C ASN A 37 -16.73 -2.00 6.21
N SER A 38 -16.14 -3.19 6.22
CA SER A 38 -16.31 -4.19 5.17
C SER A 38 -16.32 -5.61 5.74
N ILE A 39 -16.99 -6.51 5.02
CA ILE A 39 -16.98 -7.96 5.26
C ILE A 39 -16.72 -8.63 3.92
N VAL A 40 -15.79 -9.58 3.89
CA VAL A 40 -15.48 -10.37 2.68
C VAL A 40 -16.34 -11.62 2.65
N VAL A 41 -16.89 -11.93 1.48
CA VAL A 41 -17.66 -13.15 1.23
C VAL A 41 -16.74 -14.20 0.62
N LEU A 42 -16.71 -15.37 1.23
CA LEU A 42 -15.85 -16.48 0.83
C LEU A 42 -16.66 -17.66 0.28
N GLN A 43 -16.10 -18.35 -0.71
CA GLN A 43 -16.54 -19.67 -1.15
C GLN A 43 -15.29 -20.55 -1.24
N ASN A 44 -15.25 -21.65 -0.48
CA ASN A 44 -14.08 -22.55 -0.42
C ASN A 44 -12.75 -21.80 -0.17
N ASN A 45 -12.72 -20.91 0.83
CA ASN A 45 -11.58 -20.05 1.17
C ASN A 45 -11.17 -18.98 0.13
N GLN A 46 -11.83 -18.92 -1.03
CA GLN A 46 -11.61 -17.90 -2.05
C GLN A 46 -12.55 -16.72 -1.85
N ALA A 47 -12.05 -15.51 -2.05
CA ALA A 47 -12.87 -14.31 -2.00
C ALA A 47 -13.73 -14.18 -3.26
N VAL A 48 -15.05 -14.18 -3.09
CA VAL A 48 -16.04 -14.12 -4.18
C VAL A 48 -16.92 -12.88 -4.10
N GLY A 49 -16.84 -12.11 -3.03
CA GLY A 49 -17.58 -10.87 -2.91
C GLY A 49 -17.16 -9.98 -1.75
N LEU A 50 -17.69 -8.77 -1.75
CA LEU A 50 -17.43 -7.75 -0.74
C LEU A 50 -18.75 -7.10 -0.31
N ILE A 51 -18.90 -6.88 0.99
CA ILE A 51 -20.02 -6.13 1.55
C ILE A 51 -19.46 -4.94 2.31
N MET A 52 -19.71 -3.74 1.79
CA MET A 52 -19.41 -2.49 2.49
C MET A 52 -20.59 -2.12 3.41
N ARG A 53 -20.28 -1.61 4.59
CA ARG A 53 -21.27 -1.33 5.64
C ARG A 53 -22.32 -0.31 5.21
N ASP A 54 -21.87 0.77 4.59
CA ASP A 54 -22.71 1.83 4.04
C ASP A 54 -23.67 1.29 2.97
N GLN A 55 -23.18 0.51 2.02
CA GLN A 55 -23.98 -0.12 0.97
C GLN A 55 -24.99 -1.12 1.54
N PHE A 56 -24.57 -1.91 2.53
CA PHE A 56 -25.43 -2.86 3.23
C PHE A 56 -26.61 -2.16 3.91
N TYR A 57 -26.35 -1.12 4.71
CA TYR A 57 -27.41 -0.38 5.38
C TYR A 57 -28.22 0.51 4.42
N PHE A 58 -27.63 1.00 3.34
CA PHE A 58 -28.35 1.69 2.28
C PHE A 58 -29.42 0.77 1.65
N ARG A 59 -29.05 -0.48 1.32
CA ARG A 59 -30.00 -1.48 0.80
C ARG A 59 -31.08 -1.82 1.82
N LEU A 60 -30.72 -2.10 3.07
CA LEU A 60 -31.68 -2.44 4.13
C LEU A 60 -32.61 -1.28 4.51
N GLY A 61 -32.10 -0.04 4.47
CA GLY A 61 -32.83 1.17 4.83
C GLY A 61 -33.79 1.67 3.76
N SER A 62 -33.84 1.04 2.58
CA SER A 62 -34.83 1.35 1.55
C SER A 62 -36.25 0.99 2.01
N ARG A 63 -37.28 1.56 1.35
CA ARG A 63 -38.72 1.49 1.73
C ARG A 63 -39.23 0.09 2.13
N TYR A 64 -38.64 -0.98 1.59
CA TYR A 64 -38.95 -2.37 1.96
C TYR A 64 -37.68 -3.24 2.13
N GLY A 65 -36.50 -2.61 2.17
CA GLY A 65 -35.21 -3.29 2.08
C GLY A 65 -34.99 -4.31 3.18
N TYR A 66 -35.28 -3.93 4.43
CA TYR A 66 -35.10 -4.83 5.57
C TYR A 66 -35.86 -6.14 5.40
N ALA A 67 -37.17 -6.06 5.12
CA ALA A 67 -38.02 -7.25 4.96
C ALA A 67 -37.61 -8.13 3.76
N ILE A 68 -37.12 -7.52 2.68
CA ILE A 68 -36.71 -8.23 1.47
C ILE A 68 -35.36 -8.94 1.65
N PHE A 69 -34.38 -8.27 2.28
CA PHE A 69 -32.99 -8.73 2.23
C PHE A 69 -32.49 -9.39 3.51
N ILE A 70 -33.01 -9.08 4.70
CA ILE A 70 -32.37 -9.52 5.96
C ILE A 70 -32.29 -11.05 6.11
N ASN A 71 -33.29 -11.77 5.59
CA ASN A 71 -33.37 -13.23 5.63
C ASN A 71 -32.83 -13.90 4.36
N LYS A 72 -32.43 -13.11 3.34
CA LYS A 72 -31.77 -13.63 2.15
C LYS A 72 -30.27 -13.82 2.39
N ASP A 73 -29.66 -14.59 1.50
CA ASP A 73 -28.23 -14.82 1.50
C ASP A 73 -27.46 -13.57 1.10
N VAL A 74 -26.19 -13.52 1.50
CA VAL A 74 -25.27 -12.42 1.23
C VAL A 74 -25.13 -12.10 -0.25
N THR A 75 -25.33 -13.08 -1.12
CA THR A 75 -25.34 -12.92 -2.58
C THR A 75 -26.38 -11.91 -3.09
N SER A 76 -27.42 -11.62 -2.31
CA SER A 76 -28.45 -10.64 -2.68
C SER A 76 -28.04 -9.17 -2.49
N ILE A 77 -26.93 -8.91 -1.78
CA ILE A 77 -26.41 -7.56 -1.50
C ILE A 77 -24.93 -7.42 -1.89
N MET A 78 -24.15 -8.50 -1.81
CA MET A 78 -22.70 -8.42 -2.02
C MET A 78 -22.34 -7.87 -3.39
N LYS A 79 -21.22 -7.18 -3.43
CA LYS A 79 -20.55 -6.79 -4.66
C LYS A 79 -19.75 -7.98 -5.20
N THR A 80 -19.90 -8.28 -6.49
CA THR A 80 -19.32 -9.45 -7.17
C THR A 80 -18.04 -9.15 -7.94
N ASP A 81 -17.68 -7.88 -8.07
CA ASP A 81 -16.49 -7.35 -8.73
C ASP A 81 -15.56 -6.56 -7.77
N PRO A 82 -15.20 -7.10 -6.59
CA PRO A 82 -14.23 -6.42 -5.73
C PRO A 82 -12.83 -6.44 -6.35
N LEU A 83 -12.01 -5.46 -5.99
CA LEU A 83 -10.59 -5.46 -6.34
C LEU A 83 -9.87 -6.52 -5.50
N ILE A 84 -9.43 -7.61 -6.15
CA ILE A 84 -8.68 -8.72 -5.56
C ILE A 84 -7.26 -8.69 -6.10
N ILE A 85 -6.29 -8.76 -5.20
CA ILE A 85 -4.87 -8.57 -5.49
C ILE A 85 -4.05 -9.66 -4.77
N ASP A 86 -2.98 -10.14 -5.42
CA ASP A 86 -2.03 -11.06 -4.80
C ASP A 86 -1.12 -10.34 -3.78
N VAL A 87 -0.74 -11.04 -2.71
CA VAL A 87 0.08 -10.54 -1.61
C VAL A 87 1.45 -10.01 -2.07
N GLU A 88 1.99 -10.51 -3.18
CA GLU A 88 3.27 -10.12 -3.74
C GLU A 88 3.18 -8.86 -4.62
N ALA A 89 1.98 -8.41 -4.96
CA ALA A 89 1.77 -7.28 -5.87
C ALA A 89 2.45 -6.00 -5.33
N PRO A 90 3.15 -5.24 -6.20
CA PRO A 90 3.77 -3.99 -5.80
C PRO A 90 2.77 -2.95 -5.29
N ILE A 91 3.07 -2.32 -4.14
CA ILE A 91 2.19 -1.31 -3.55
C ILE A 91 1.82 -0.16 -4.51
N THR A 92 2.75 0.23 -5.39
CA THR A 92 2.53 1.32 -6.37
C THR A 92 1.51 0.96 -7.43
N GLU A 93 1.54 -0.27 -7.94
CA GLU A 93 0.57 -0.79 -8.91
C GLU A 93 -0.81 -0.91 -8.28
N VAL A 94 -0.89 -1.51 -7.08
CA VAL A 94 -2.14 -1.65 -6.33
C VAL A 94 -2.78 -0.29 -6.05
N SER A 95 -1.96 0.73 -5.78
CA SER A 95 -2.43 2.09 -5.56
C SER A 95 -3.01 2.73 -6.80
N GLN A 96 -2.40 2.50 -7.97
CA GLN A 96 -2.93 2.98 -9.24
C GLN A 96 -4.28 2.32 -9.53
N LEU A 97 -4.34 0.98 -9.45
CA LEU A 97 -5.57 0.22 -9.63
C LEU A 97 -6.68 0.66 -8.67
N ALA A 98 -6.34 0.94 -7.41
CA ALA A 98 -7.31 1.39 -6.42
C ALA A 98 -7.89 2.78 -6.72
N MET A 99 -7.09 3.68 -7.32
CA MET A 99 -7.47 5.06 -7.67
C MET A 99 -8.19 5.16 -9.01
N ASP A 100 -7.97 4.21 -9.92
CA ASP A 100 -8.64 4.15 -11.23
C ASP A 100 -10.08 3.59 -11.14
N ARG A 101 -10.51 3.17 -9.95
CA ARG A 101 -11.89 2.70 -9.70
C ARG A 101 -12.90 3.84 -9.82
N GLU A 102 -14.16 3.46 -10.08
CA GLU A 102 -15.25 4.43 -10.04
C GLU A 102 -15.39 5.09 -8.66
N LYS A 103 -15.95 6.31 -8.64
CA LYS A 103 -16.06 7.11 -7.41
C LYS A 103 -16.84 6.41 -6.30
N SER A 104 -17.80 5.54 -6.64
CA SER A 104 -18.56 4.73 -5.68
C SER A 104 -17.71 3.68 -4.98
N ASP A 105 -16.61 3.27 -5.61
CA ASP A 105 -15.85 2.06 -5.28
C ASP A 105 -14.44 2.40 -4.78
N VAL A 106 -13.99 3.63 -4.98
CA VAL A 106 -12.67 4.13 -4.56
C VAL A 106 -12.41 3.86 -3.07
N TYR A 107 -13.44 3.83 -2.23
CA TYR A 107 -13.31 3.56 -0.80
C TYR A 107 -13.49 2.09 -0.40
N ASP A 108 -13.83 1.23 -1.37
CA ASP A 108 -13.98 -0.21 -1.13
C ASP A 108 -12.64 -0.78 -0.65
N ALA A 109 -12.74 -1.68 0.33
CA ALA A 109 -11.60 -2.44 0.80
C ALA A 109 -10.99 -3.26 -0.35
N ILE A 110 -9.67 -3.30 -0.41
CA ILE A 110 -8.91 -4.10 -1.36
C ILE A 110 -8.73 -5.47 -0.73
N ILE A 111 -9.12 -6.52 -1.45
CA ILE A 111 -8.98 -7.90 -0.97
C ILE A 111 -7.60 -8.40 -1.37
N ILE A 112 -6.87 -8.94 -0.40
CA ILE A 112 -5.55 -9.52 -0.61
C ILE A 112 -5.67 -11.03 -0.53
N THR A 113 -5.06 -11.72 -1.49
CA THR A 113 -5.01 -13.17 -1.60
C THR A 113 -3.58 -13.67 -1.57
N LYS A 114 -3.40 -14.92 -1.17
CA LYS A 114 -2.14 -15.65 -1.27
C LYS A 114 -2.48 -17.07 -1.72
N ASP A 115 -1.82 -17.54 -2.77
CA ASP A 115 -2.09 -18.87 -3.34
C ASP A 115 -3.58 -19.07 -3.69
N ASN A 116 -4.22 -18.02 -4.22
CA ASN A 116 -5.67 -17.90 -4.50
C ASN A 116 -6.61 -17.98 -3.28
N GLU A 117 -6.09 -18.08 -2.06
CA GLU A 117 -6.89 -18.06 -0.84
C GLU A 117 -6.96 -16.65 -0.24
N PHE A 118 -8.05 -16.35 0.45
CA PHE A 118 -8.20 -15.09 1.16
C PHE A 118 -7.14 -14.92 2.25
N PHE A 119 -6.33 -13.86 2.12
CA PHE A 119 -5.26 -13.54 3.06
C PHE A 119 -5.62 -12.36 3.96
N GLY A 120 -6.34 -11.37 3.44
CA GLY A 120 -6.83 -10.27 4.24
C GLY A 120 -7.40 -9.11 3.43
N THR A 121 -7.56 -7.95 4.08
CA THR A 121 -7.98 -6.73 3.39
C THR A 121 -7.08 -5.54 3.73
N VAL A 122 -7.02 -4.59 2.81
CA VAL A 122 -6.31 -3.31 2.97
C VAL A 122 -7.29 -2.18 2.64
N SER A 123 -7.36 -1.18 3.52
CA SER A 123 -8.13 0.03 3.23
C SER A 123 -7.34 0.97 2.32
N VAL A 124 -8.03 1.73 1.46
CA VAL A 124 -7.37 2.75 0.62
C VAL A 124 -6.67 3.81 1.47
N LYS A 125 -7.22 4.12 2.64
CA LYS A 125 -6.55 4.99 3.63
C LYS A 125 -5.18 4.43 4.03
N ASP A 126 -5.13 3.15 4.45
CA ASP A 126 -3.88 2.50 4.86
C ASP A 126 -2.88 2.44 3.71
N LEU A 127 -3.36 2.21 2.49
CA LEU A 127 -2.54 2.23 1.26
C LEU A 127 -1.89 3.60 1.03
N VAL A 128 -2.68 4.68 1.06
CA VAL A 128 -2.20 6.05 0.87
C VAL A 128 -1.26 6.48 2.00
N GLU A 129 -1.58 6.17 3.25
CA GLU A 129 -0.70 6.47 4.39
C GLU A 129 0.66 5.76 4.24
N LYS A 130 0.67 4.51 3.79
CA LYS A 130 1.90 3.75 3.59
C LYS A 130 2.71 4.26 2.40
N LEU A 131 2.07 4.56 1.28
CA LEU A 131 2.74 5.19 0.13
C LEU A 131 3.39 6.52 0.52
N THR A 132 2.68 7.34 1.30
CA THR A 132 3.21 8.63 1.77
C THR A 132 4.43 8.42 2.65
N LYS A 133 4.34 7.52 3.62
CA LYS A 133 5.49 7.13 4.46
C LYS A 133 6.64 6.60 3.64
N PHE A 134 6.37 5.77 2.63
CA PHE A 134 7.37 5.22 1.73
C PHE A 134 8.10 6.32 0.95
N LYS A 135 7.38 7.26 0.34
CA LYS A 135 7.99 8.39 -0.38
C LYS A 135 8.82 9.29 0.54
N VAL A 136 8.36 9.50 1.78
CA VAL A 136 9.12 10.26 2.79
C VAL A 136 10.40 9.53 3.20
N GLU A 137 10.32 8.21 3.43
CA GLU A 137 11.50 7.40 3.70
C GLU A 137 12.47 7.44 2.54
N GLU A 138 12.00 7.25 1.31
CA GLU A 138 12.81 7.30 0.09
C GLU A 138 13.53 8.63 -0.06
N ALA A 139 12.81 9.75 0.09
CA ALA A 139 13.40 11.09 0.05
C ALA A 139 14.45 11.33 1.15
N LYS A 140 14.23 10.82 2.38
CA LYS A 140 15.22 10.90 3.47
C LYS A 140 16.50 10.13 3.18
N ASN A 141 16.46 9.18 2.26
CA ASN A 141 17.60 8.33 1.93
C ASN A 141 18.45 8.87 0.79
N LEU A 142 18.00 9.94 0.13
CA LEU A 142 18.75 10.61 -0.91
C LEU A 142 19.45 11.84 -0.33
N ASN A 143 20.59 12.19 -0.91
CA ASN A 143 21.21 13.48 -0.65
C ASN A 143 20.31 14.59 -1.26
N PRO A 144 19.87 15.60 -0.47
CA PRO A 144 18.87 16.57 -0.91
C PRO A 144 19.36 17.50 -2.02
N LEU A 145 20.68 17.64 -2.19
CA LEU A 145 21.26 18.48 -3.22
C LEU A 145 21.39 17.73 -4.55
N THR A 146 21.84 16.47 -4.53
CA THR A 146 22.23 15.71 -5.73
C THR A 146 21.22 14.63 -6.15
N ASN A 147 20.29 14.26 -5.28
CA ASN A 147 19.41 13.10 -5.42
C ASN A 147 20.15 11.75 -5.57
N LEU A 148 21.44 11.70 -5.22
CA LEU A 148 22.21 10.46 -5.15
C LEU A 148 21.92 9.71 -3.84
N PRO A 149 22.21 8.39 -3.77
CA PRO A 149 22.09 7.63 -2.52
C PRO A 149 22.83 8.31 -1.37
N GLY A 150 22.14 8.54 -0.26
CA GLY A 150 22.71 9.08 0.97
C GLY A 150 23.45 8.04 1.80
N ASN A 151 24.09 8.48 2.88
CA ASN A 151 24.98 7.66 3.71
C ASN A 151 24.35 6.35 4.20
N ARG A 152 23.04 6.32 4.49
CA ARG A 152 22.35 5.11 4.92
C ARG A 152 22.33 4.03 3.83
N ILE A 153 21.96 4.39 2.60
CA ILE A 153 21.93 3.44 1.46
C ILE A 153 23.35 2.94 1.16
N ILE A 154 24.34 3.85 1.17
CA ILE A 154 25.74 3.49 0.94
C ILE A 154 26.20 2.47 1.98
N LYS A 155 25.91 2.71 3.27
CA LYS A 155 26.25 1.79 4.36
C LYS A 155 25.58 0.42 4.21
N GLU A 156 24.27 0.39 3.93
CA GLU A 156 23.51 -0.86 3.76
C GLU A 156 24.05 -1.71 2.61
N GLU A 157 24.42 -1.10 1.48
CA GLU A 157 24.99 -1.82 0.34
C GLU A 157 26.40 -2.37 0.66
N ILE A 158 27.23 -1.60 1.38
CA ILE A 158 28.53 -2.08 1.86
C ILE A 158 28.36 -3.28 2.80
N GLU A 159 27.49 -3.17 3.81
CA GLU A 159 27.23 -4.24 4.79
C GLU A 159 26.67 -5.49 4.11
N LYS A 160 25.78 -5.32 3.13
CA LYS A 160 25.23 -6.42 2.32
C LYS A 160 26.33 -7.18 1.56
N ARG A 161 27.24 -6.47 0.89
CA ARG A 161 28.34 -7.10 0.13
C ARG A 161 29.33 -7.82 1.04
N ILE A 162 29.67 -7.22 2.18
CA ILE A 162 30.50 -7.85 3.22
C ILE A 162 29.84 -9.15 3.70
N SER A 163 28.55 -9.10 4.05
CA SER A 163 27.80 -10.25 4.56
C SER A 163 27.68 -11.38 3.54
N ALA A 164 27.55 -11.03 2.25
CA ALA A 164 27.49 -11.99 1.16
C ALA A 164 28.87 -12.55 0.75
N SER A 165 29.97 -12.14 1.42
CA SER A 165 31.35 -12.46 1.03
C SER A 165 31.65 -12.14 -0.45
N GLN A 166 30.98 -11.12 -0.99
CA GLN A 166 31.17 -10.69 -2.37
C GLN A 166 32.37 -9.74 -2.44
N SER A 167 33.32 -9.99 -3.34
CA SER A 167 34.41 -9.04 -3.57
C SER A 167 33.90 -7.74 -4.16
N PHE A 168 34.31 -6.59 -3.60
CA PHE A 168 33.99 -5.27 -4.13
C PHE A 168 35.12 -4.28 -3.86
N SER A 169 35.16 -3.20 -4.64
CA SER A 169 36.05 -2.06 -4.42
C SER A 169 35.23 -0.85 -3.97
N PHE A 170 35.81 -0.04 -3.07
CA PHE A 170 35.21 1.20 -2.60
C PHE A 170 36.11 2.37 -3.03
N LEU A 171 35.53 3.37 -3.67
CA LEU A 171 36.23 4.56 -4.14
C LEU A 171 35.70 5.78 -3.39
N TYR A 172 36.61 6.54 -2.79
CA TYR A 172 36.31 7.82 -2.15
C TYR A 172 36.88 8.94 -3.03
N ILE A 173 36.00 9.83 -3.49
CA ILE A 173 36.33 10.91 -4.44
C ILE A 173 36.01 12.24 -3.77
N ASP A 174 36.92 13.20 -3.88
CA ASP A 174 36.76 14.56 -3.37
C ASP A 174 36.94 15.59 -4.49
N LEU A 175 36.43 16.80 -4.29
CA LEU A 175 36.63 17.93 -5.19
C LEU A 175 37.75 18.82 -4.67
N ASP A 176 38.89 18.81 -5.36
CA ASP A 176 40.04 19.63 -5.00
C ASP A 176 39.69 21.12 -4.97
N ASN A 177 40.20 21.83 -3.95
CA ASN A 177 40.03 23.27 -3.75
C ASN A 177 38.57 23.77 -3.74
N PHE A 178 37.60 22.91 -3.39
CA PHE A 178 36.18 23.26 -3.41
C PHE A 178 35.82 24.41 -2.45
N LYS A 179 36.53 24.53 -1.32
CA LYS A 179 36.35 25.65 -0.39
C LYS A 179 36.72 26.99 -1.02
N ASP A 180 37.89 27.07 -1.66
CA ASP A 180 38.36 28.28 -2.33
C ASP A 180 37.39 28.71 -3.45
N TYR A 181 36.83 27.74 -4.16
CA TYR A 181 35.77 27.98 -5.14
C TYR A 181 34.51 28.59 -4.50
N ASN A 182 34.03 28.04 -3.38
CA ASN A 182 32.89 28.61 -2.65
C ASN A 182 33.16 30.03 -2.16
N ASP A 183 34.37 30.29 -1.67
CA ASP A 183 34.78 31.60 -1.17
C ASP A 183 34.84 32.64 -2.31
N CYS A 184 35.21 32.23 -3.53
CA CYS A 184 35.25 33.12 -4.70
C CYS A 184 33.89 33.33 -5.38
N TYR A 185 33.08 32.27 -5.52
CA TYR A 185 31.89 32.27 -6.39
C TYR A 185 30.56 32.11 -5.64
N GLY A 186 30.62 31.89 -4.32
CA GLY A 186 29.47 31.70 -3.44
C GLY A 186 28.88 30.29 -3.47
N TYR A 187 28.17 29.94 -2.40
CA TYR A 187 27.61 28.60 -2.17
C TYR A 187 26.64 28.15 -3.26
N GLN A 188 25.87 29.05 -3.87
CA GLN A 188 24.97 28.69 -4.98
C GLN A 188 25.74 28.11 -6.19
N LYS A 189 26.93 28.64 -6.47
CA LYS A 189 27.80 28.11 -7.54
C LYS A 189 28.49 26.82 -7.10
N GLY A 190 28.87 26.72 -5.83
CA GLY A 190 29.34 25.46 -5.23
C GLY A 190 28.35 24.32 -5.39
N ASP A 191 27.09 24.58 -5.05
CA ASP A 191 25.98 23.63 -5.19
C ASP A 191 25.78 23.18 -6.64
N GLN A 192 26.02 24.07 -7.61
CA GLN A 192 26.00 23.73 -9.04
C GLN A 192 27.15 22.80 -9.41
N ILE A 193 28.36 23.00 -8.88
CA ILE A 193 29.50 22.09 -9.07
C ILE A 193 29.21 20.72 -8.47
N ILE A 194 28.74 20.65 -7.23
CA ILE A 194 28.39 19.38 -6.58
C ILE A 194 27.36 18.62 -7.44
N ASN A 195 26.34 19.31 -7.93
CA ASN A 195 25.35 18.74 -8.85
C ASN A 195 25.93 18.29 -10.19
N PHE A 196 26.86 19.05 -10.74
CA PHE A 196 27.53 18.68 -11.98
C PHE A 196 28.37 17.41 -11.79
N THR A 197 29.18 17.35 -10.74
CA THR A 197 29.96 16.16 -10.38
C THR A 197 29.07 14.94 -10.16
N ALA A 198 27.95 15.10 -9.45
CA ALA A 198 26.98 14.03 -9.26
C ALA A 198 26.38 13.50 -10.57
N LYS A 199 26.21 14.35 -11.60
CA LYS A 199 25.77 13.92 -12.93
C LYS A 199 26.87 13.20 -13.71
N VAL A 200 28.13 13.58 -13.55
CA VAL A 200 29.28 12.92 -14.19
C VAL A 200 29.51 11.51 -13.63
N LEU A 201 29.21 11.32 -12.34
CA LEU A 201 29.37 10.03 -11.65
C LEU A 201 28.16 9.07 -11.78
N LYS A 202 27.04 9.52 -12.37
CA LYS A 202 25.85 8.69 -12.65
C LYS A 202 26.03 7.87 -13.92
#